data_AF-A0A645D110-F1
#
_entry.id   AF-A0A645D110-F1
#
_cell.length_a   1.000
_cell.length_b   1.000
_cell.length_c   1.000
_cell.angle_alpha   90.00
_cell.angle_beta   90.00
_cell.angle_gamma   90.00
#
_symmetry.space_group_name_H-M   'P 1'
#
loop_
_entity.id
_entity.type
_entity.pdbx_description
1 polymer ?
#
loop_
_entity_poly.entity_id
_entity_poly.type
_entity_poly.pdbx_seq_one_letter_code
_entity_poly.pdbx_strand_id
1 'polypeptide(L)'
;MQAGRELIRNAFGTNPSVLEDASPILNVQMGGIYPPFIIAVTKIRDDAMTQSQNLQKRLRSEGVSAEVIVVDYPNLTLLAAHMQIFKDLTKLDIDLTKTLLRRVMEKS
;
A
#
# COMPACT_ATOMS: atom_id res chain seq x y z
N MET A 1 -2.65 -11.39 -17.97
CA MET A 1 -1.77 -10.92 -16.87
C MET A 1 -0.33 -10.63 -17.36
N GLN A 2 -0.13 -9.90 -18.46
CA GLN A 2 1.21 -9.65 -19.05
C GLN A 2 1.75 -8.24 -18.73
N ALA A 3 0.90 -7.22 -18.72
CA ALA A 3 1.31 -5.82 -18.60
C ALA A 3 2.13 -5.50 -17.32
N GLY A 4 1.76 -6.06 -16.16
CA GLY A 4 2.48 -5.80 -14.91
C GLY A 4 3.91 -6.37 -14.89
N ARG A 5 4.12 -7.59 -15.43
CA ARG A 5 5.45 -8.19 -15.52
C ARG A 5 6.33 -7.47 -16.52
N GLU A 6 5.77 -7.02 -17.63
CA GLU A 6 6.50 -6.22 -18.61
C GLU A 6 6.89 -4.86 -18.05
N LEU A 7 5.99 -4.19 -17.31
CA LEU A 7 6.31 -2.93 -16.62
C LEU A 7 7.42 -3.10 -15.59
N ILE A 8 7.33 -4.14 -14.74
CA ILE A 8 8.38 -4.45 -13.74
C ILE A 8 9.71 -4.73 -14.44
N ARG A 9 9.69 -5.56 -15.50
CA ARG A 9 10.89 -5.88 -16.27
C ARG A 9 11.48 -4.64 -16.95
N ASN A 10 10.66 -3.75 -17.48
CA ASN A 10 11.14 -2.55 -18.14
C ASN A 10 11.70 -1.52 -17.13
N ALA A 11 11.15 -1.47 -15.93
CA ALA A 11 11.61 -0.54 -14.88
C ALA A 11 12.85 -1.04 -14.13
N PHE A 12 12.91 -2.34 -13.81
CA PHE A 12 13.91 -2.92 -12.90
C PHE A 12 14.78 -4.01 -13.56
N GLY A 13 14.51 -4.35 -14.81
CA GLY A 13 15.20 -5.44 -15.52
C GLY A 13 14.75 -6.82 -15.07
N THR A 14 15.60 -7.82 -15.32
CA THR A 14 15.37 -9.22 -14.93
C THR A 14 16.39 -9.72 -13.91
N ASN A 15 17.28 -8.85 -13.42
CA ASN A 15 18.29 -9.25 -12.44
C ASN A 15 17.59 -9.56 -11.10
N PRO A 16 17.68 -10.79 -10.57
CA PRO A 16 17.04 -11.15 -9.31
C PRO A 16 17.42 -10.24 -8.15
N SER A 17 18.70 -9.86 -8.02
CA SER A 17 19.14 -9.02 -6.90
C SER A 17 18.50 -7.63 -6.95
N VAL A 18 18.36 -7.04 -8.15
CA VAL A 18 17.71 -5.74 -8.33
C VAL A 18 16.22 -5.81 -8.01
N LEU A 19 15.57 -6.92 -8.36
CA LEU A 19 14.15 -7.14 -8.06
C LEU A 19 13.92 -7.35 -6.55
N GLU A 20 14.85 -8.02 -5.87
CA GLU A 20 14.82 -8.19 -4.41
C GLU A 20 15.01 -6.86 -3.70
N ASP A 21 16.04 -6.09 -4.09
CA ASP A 21 16.32 -4.76 -3.55
C ASP A 21 15.17 -3.77 -3.78
N ALA A 22 14.47 -3.88 -4.92
CA ALA A 22 13.31 -3.04 -5.22
C ALA A 22 12.03 -3.45 -4.47
N SER A 23 12.01 -4.59 -3.78
CA SER A 23 10.81 -5.14 -3.15
C SER A 23 10.63 -4.65 -1.71
N PRO A 24 9.62 -3.81 -1.39
CA PRO A 24 9.48 -3.27 -0.04
C PRO A 24 9.28 -4.34 1.04
N ILE A 25 8.58 -5.43 0.72
CA ILE A 25 8.30 -6.50 1.68
C ILE A 25 9.55 -7.29 2.07
N LEU A 26 10.53 -7.40 1.16
CA LEU A 26 11.79 -8.08 1.43
C LEU A 26 12.77 -7.19 2.22
N ASN A 27 12.59 -5.88 2.14
CA ASN A 27 13.43 -4.88 2.79
C ASN A 27 12.96 -4.47 4.20
N VAL A 28 11.93 -5.12 4.75
CA VAL A 28 11.57 -4.95 6.17
C VAL A 28 12.57 -5.73 7.03
N GLN A 29 13.46 -5.01 7.71
CA GLN A 29 14.57 -5.54 8.50
C GLN A 29 14.16 -5.86 9.93
N MET A 30 14.79 -6.88 10.50
CA MET A 30 14.58 -7.27 11.88
C MET A 30 15.00 -6.15 12.84
N GLY A 31 14.09 -5.73 13.72
CA GLY A 31 14.35 -4.64 14.67
C GLY A 31 14.54 -3.27 14.02
N GLY A 32 14.13 -3.11 12.75
CA GLY A 32 14.15 -1.83 12.05
C GLY A 32 13.24 -0.79 12.71
N ILE A 33 13.65 0.47 12.70
CA ILE A 33 12.85 1.58 13.21
C ILE A 33 12.09 2.20 12.04
N TYR A 34 10.78 2.05 12.07
CA TYR A 34 9.90 2.52 11.01
C TYR A 34 8.84 3.50 11.54
N PRO A 35 8.45 4.51 10.75
CA PRO A 35 7.24 5.26 11.05
C PRO A 35 6.01 4.35 10.92
N PRO A 36 4.87 4.74 11.51
CA PRO A 36 3.61 4.08 11.22
C PRO A 36 3.28 4.12 9.73
N PHE A 37 2.65 3.05 9.26
CA PHE A 37 2.17 2.95 7.89
C PHE A 37 0.65 2.88 7.82
N ILE A 38 0.09 3.62 6.87
CA ILE A 38 -1.28 3.45 6.40
C ILE A 38 -1.21 3.15 4.91
N ILE A 39 -1.72 1.98 4.53
CA ILE A 39 -1.70 1.47 3.16
C ILE A 39 -3.14 1.48 2.65
N ALA A 40 -3.49 2.45 1.80
CA ALA A 40 -4.79 2.49 1.15
C ALA A 40 -4.78 1.64 -0.13
N VAL A 41 -5.75 0.75 -0.29
CA VAL A 41 -5.86 -0.14 -1.46
C VAL A 41 -7.30 -0.24 -1.95
N THR A 42 -7.49 -0.22 -3.27
CA THR A 42 -8.81 -0.43 -3.87
C THR A 42 -9.16 -1.92 -3.90
N LYS A 43 -10.42 -2.27 -3.62
CA LYS A 43 -10.92 -3.66 -3.69
C LYS A 43 -10.94 -4.25 -5.12
N ILE A 44 -10.78 -3.42 -6.15
CA ILE A 44 -10.86 -3.82 -7.57
C ILE A 44 -9.77 -4.81 -7.98
N ARG A 45 -8.64 -4.86 -7.26
CA ARG A 45 -7.47 -5.70 -7.61
C ARG A 45 -7.08 -6.59 -6.43
N ASP A 46 -7.52 -7.85 -6.46
CA ASP A 46 -7.29 -8.84 -5.38
C ASP A 46 -5.80 -9.08 -5.09
N ASP A 47 -4.96 -9.06 -6.12
CA ASP A 47 -3.51 -9.22 -5.98
C ASP A 47 -2.87 -8.07 -5.19
N ALA A 48 -3.29 -6.83 -5.46
CA ALA A 48 -2.83 -5.63 -4.75
C ALA A 48 -3.26 -5.65 -3.29
N MET A 49 -4.49 -6.10 -3.04
CA MET A 49 -5.01 -6.25 -1.69
C MET A 49 -4.17 -7.28 -0.92
N THR A 50 -3.91 -8.44 -1.53
CA THR A 50 -3.08 -9.49 -0.94
C THR A 50 -1.66 -9.00 -0.67
N GLN A 51 -1.04 -8.30 -1.62
CA GLN A 51 0.30 -7.71 -1.45
C GLN A 51 0.34 -6.68 -0.31
N SER A 52 -0.67 -5.80 -0.23
CA SER A 52 -0.79 -4.80 0.84
C SER A 52 -0.94 -5.44 2.21
N GLN A 53 -1.77 -6.48 2.31
CA GLN A 53 -1.95 -7.25 3.54
C GLN A 53 -0.68 -8.02 3.95
N ASN A 54 0.06 -8.56 2.98
CA ASN A 54 1.33 -9.25 3.26
C ASN A 54 2.40 -8.27 3.76
N LEU A 55 2.50 -7.08 3.15
CA LEU A 55 3.39 -6.02 3.64
C LEU A 55 3.02 -5.59 5.06
N GLN A 56 1.72 -5.39 5.34
CA GLN A 56 1.24 -5.08 6.68
C GLN A 56 1.64 -6.14 7.71
N LYS A 57 1.44 -7.43 7.40
CA LYS A 57 1.81 -8.53 8.30
C LYS A 57 3.29 -8.52 8.60
N ARG A 58 4.13 -8.30 7.58
CA ARG A 58 5.58 -8.22 7.74
C ARG A 58 6.01 -6.99 8.56
N LEU A 59 5.41 -5.83 8.35
CA LEU A 59 5.67 -4.65 9.19
C LEU A 59 5.29 -4.91 10.65
N ARG A 60 4.13 -5.53 10.89
CA ARG A 60 3.66 -5.86 12.24
C ARG A 60 4.51 -6.91 12.94
N SER A 61 5.12 -7.86 12.22
CA SER A 61 6.03 -8.84 12.84
C SER A 61 7.27 -8.17 13.43
N GLU A 62 7.63 -6.98 12.93
CA GLU A 62 8.71 -6.14 13.47
C GLU A 62 8.22 -5.09 14.48
N GLY A 63 7.00 -5.23 15.00
CA GLY A 63 6.43 -4.30 15.98
C GLY A 63 5.99 -2.95 15.39
N VAL A 64 6.00 -2.79 14.06
CA VAL A 64 5.58 -1.55 13.41
C VAL A 64 4.06 -1.43 13.40
N SER A 65 3.57 -0.23 13.72
CA SER A 65 2.15 0.11 13.55
C SER A 65 1.83 0.23 12.06
N ALA A 66 1.16 -0.76 11.49
CA ALA A 66 0.74 -0.76 10.09
C ALA A 66 -0.75 -1.09 9.93
N GLU A 67 -1.45 -0.34 9.10
CA GLU A 67 -2.88 -0.49 8.81
C GLU A 67 -3.14 -0.55 7.30
N VAL A 68 -4.03 -1.44 6.87
CA VAL A 68 -4.49 -1.50 5.47
C VAL A 68 -5.93 -1.04 5.46
N ILE A 69 -6.21 0.02 4.70
CA ILE A 69 -7.56 0.54 4.49
C ILE A 69 -7.99 0.09 3.10
N VAL A 70 -8.99 -0.80 3.06
CA VAL A 70 -9.58 -1.24 1.80
C VAL A 70 -10.73 -0.32 1.47
N VAL A 71 -10.64 0.35 0.33
CA VAL A 71 -11.70 1.21 -0.20
C VAL A 71 -12.39 0.54 -1.38
N ASP A 72 -13.70 0.70 -1.46
CA ASP A 72 -14.53 0.16 -2.53
C ASP A 72 -15.10 1.30 -3.36
N TYR A 73 -14.78 1.29 -4.65
CA TYR A 73 -15.28 2.26 -5.62
C TYR A 73 -16.00 1.50 -6.74
N PRO A 74 -17.24 1.05 -6.47
CA PRO A 74 -17.99 0.28 -7.45
C PRO A 74 -18.16 1.12 -8.72
N ASN A 75 -18.05 0.47 -9.87
CA ASN A 75 -18.19 1.07 -11.21
C ASN A 75 -17.04 1.98 -11.67
N LEU A 76 -15.96 2.14 -10.90
CA LEU A 76 -14.75 2.80 -11.39
C LEU A 76 -13.80 1.80 -12.06
N THR A 77 -13.03 2.27 -13.04
CA THR A 77 -11.89 1.53 -13.57
C THR A 77 -10.75 1.53 -12.55
N LEU A 78 -9.79 0.61 -12.69
CA LEU A 78 -8.64 0.51 -11.77
C LEU A 78 -7.90 1.84 -11.60
N LEU A 79 -7.59 2.53 -12.71
CA LEU A 79 -6.90 3.82 -12.67
C LEU A 79 -7.76 4.90 -12.03
N ALA A 80 -9.06 4.97 -12.38
CA ALA A 80 -9.98 5.94 -11.80
C ALA A 80 -10.13 5.74 -10.28
N ALA A 81 -10.20 4.49 -9.82
CA ALA A 81 -10.26 4.14 -8.41
C ALA A 81 -8.98 4.53 -7.65
N HIS A 82 -7.80 4.31 -8.23
CA HIS A 82 -6.54 4.78 -7.63
C HIS A 82 -6.50 6.31 -7.52
N MET A 83 -6.95 7.03 -8.55
CA MET A 83 -7.06 8.49 -8.50
C MET A 83 -8.12 8.96 -7.49
N GLN A 84 -9.17 8.16 -7.27
CA GLN A 84 -10.22 8.49 -6.31
C GLN A 84 -9.72 8.44 -4.86
N ILE A 85 -8.81 7.53 -4.52
CA ILE A 85 -8.12 7.53 -3.20
C ILE A 85 -7.52 8.89 -2.92
N PHE A 86 -6.75 9.44 -3.88
CA PHE A 86 -6.11 10.73 -3.73
C PHE A 86 -7.12 11.87 -3.56
N LYS A 87 -8.22 11.85 -4.32
CA LYS A 87 -9.30 12.84 -4.19
C LYS A 87 -10.03 12.73 -2.86
N ASP A 88 -10.18 11.54 -2.30
CA ASP A 88 -10.88 11.37 -1.04
C ASP A 88 -10.02 11.83 0.14
N LEU A 89 -8.69 11.71 0.05
CA LEU A 89 -7.76 12.25 1.05
C LEU A 89 -7.85 13.78 1.24
N THR A 90 -8.41 14.52 0.27
CA THR A 90 -8.65 15.97 0.41
C THR A 90 -9.99 16.30 1.08
N LYS A 91 -10.83 15.29 1.37
CA LYS A 91 -12.16 15.45 1.97
C LYS A 91 -12.16 14.94 3.40
N LEU A 92 -12.47 15.82 4.35
CA LEU A 92 -12.40 15.52 5.79
C LEU A 92 -13.54 14.62 6.29
N ASP A 93 -14.63 14.51 5.53
CA ASP A 93 -15.82 13.75 5.88
C ASP A 93 -15.74 12.27 5.46
N ILE A 94 -14.73 11.89 4.68
CA ILE A 94 -14.53 10.50 4.22
C ILE A 94 -13.78 9.67 5.27
N ASP A 95 -14.21 8.43 5.47
CA ASP A 95 -13.65 7.52 6.49
C ASP A 95 -12.16 7.23 6.30
N LEU A 96 -11.69 7.14 5.05
CA LEU A 96 -10.26 7.04 4.72
C LEU A 96 -9.48 8.21 5.36
N THR A 97 -9.93 9.43 5.14
CA THR A 97 -9.28 10.66 5.63
C THR A 97 -9.39 10.78 7.13
N LYS A 98 -10.57 10.50 7.71
CA LYS A 98 -10.75 10.46 9.17
C LYS A 98 -9.81 9.46 9.84
N THR A 99 -9.66 8.27 9.23
CA THR A 99 -8.76 7.23 9.74
C THR A 99 -7.31 7.69 9.70
N LEU A 100 -6.88 8.30 8.59
CA LEU A 100 -5.55 8.90 8.47
C LEU A 100 -5.32 9.98 9.54
N LEU A 101 -6.22 10.95 9.64
CA LEU A 101 -6.10 12.07 10.58
C LEU A 101 -6.04 11.61 12.02
N ARG A 102 -6.92 10.67 12.42
CA ARG A 102 -6.89 10.07 13.75
C ARG A 102 -5.51 9.48 14.06
N ARG A 103 -4.90 8.76 13.13
CA ARG A 103 -3.57 8.15 13.34
C ARG A 103 -2.45 9.17 13.43
N VAL A 104 -2.51 10.24 12.65
CA VAL A 104 -1.54 11.33 12.73
C VAL A 104 -1.66 12.05 14.07
N MET A 105 -2.89 12.27 14.55
CA MET A 105 -3.16 12.96 15.81
C MET A 105 -2.86 12.11 17.06
N GLU A 106 -3.08 10.78 17.03
CA GLU A 106 -2.74 9.84 18.13
C GLU A 106 -1.22 9.76 18.42
N LYS A 107 -0.40 10.27 17.50
CA LYS A 107 1.06 10.24 17.55
C LYS A 107 1.71 11.57 17.91
N SER A 108 0.90 12.63 18.10
CA SER A 108 1.33 13.97 18.53
C SER A 108 1.10 14.15 20.03
#